data_AF-A0A9D4KBF6-F1
#
_entry.id   AF-A0A9D4KBF6-F1
#
_cell.length_a   1.000
_cell.length_b   1.000
_cell.length_c   1.000
_cell.angle_alpha   90.00
_cell.angle_beta   90.00
_cell.angle_gamma   90.00
#
_symmetry.space_group_name_H-M   'P 1'
#
loop_
_entity.id
_entity.type
_entity.pdbx_description
1 polymer ?
#
loop_
_entity_poly.entity_id
_entity_poly.type
_entity_poly.pdbx_seq_one_letter_code
_entity_poly.pdbx_strand_id
1 'polypeptide(L)' 'MFGPLLVTLDSSSVVEWLSEDTFLCHNIIKRVWPASQRDALFWTHIRHVQGDTDEEPDLWIVVNYSSSHEKIPVSYAT' A
#
# COMPACT_ATOMS: atom_id res chain seq x y z
N MET A 1 16.44 22.09 -9.33
CA MET A 1 17.15 20.85 -8.94
C MET A 1 16.16 19.70 -9.03
N PHE A 2 15.92 19.18 -10.23
CA PHE A 2 14.99 18.07 -10.47
C PHE A 2 15.79 16.77 -10.42
N GLY A 3 15.71 16.05 -9.30
CA GLY A 3 16.28 14.71 -9.12
C GLY A 3 15.48 13.62 -9.85
N PRO A 4 15.99 12.37 -9.89
CA PRO A 4 15.60 11.35 -10.86
C PRO A 4 14.14 10.90 -10.75
N LEU A 5 13.46 10.97 -11.91
CA LEU A 5 12.38 10.14 -12.45
C LEU A 5 11.41 9.43 -11.46
N LEU A 6 10.22 10.04 -11.34
CA LEU A 6 8.87 9.44 -11.40
C LEU A 6 8.44 8.32 -10.43
N VAL A 7 9.24 7.90 -9.46
CA VAL A 7 8.74 6.97 -8.41
C VAL A 7 8.27 7.75 -7.19
N THR A 8 7.02 7.52 -6.78
CA THR A 8 6.32 8.22 -5.68
C THR A 8 6.71 7.73 -4.28
N LEU A 9 7.16 6.47 -4.19
CA LEU A 9 7.52 5.81 -2.95
C LEU A 9 8.94 6.21 -2.50
N ASP A 10 9.08 6.58 -1.23
CA ASP A 10 10.36 6.85 -0.56
C ASP A 10 10.86 5.61 0.19
N SER A 11 10.02 5.02 1.04
CA SER A 11 10.29 3.75 1.72
C SER A 11 9.01 2.95 1.94
N SER A 12 9.16 1.64 2.15
CA SER A 12 8.06 0.71 2.39
C SER A 12 8.49 -0.34 3.41
N SER A 13 7.60 -0.66 4.34
CA SER A 13 7.83 -1.68 5.36
C SER A 13 6.58 -2.51 5.60
N VAL A 14 6.76 -3.84 5.69
CA VAL A 14 5.70 -4.74 6.15
C VAL A 14 5.64 -4.64 7.67
N VAL A 15 4.48 -4.26 8.19
CA VAL A 15 4.23 -4.09 9.63
C VAL A 15 3.89 -5.43 10.27
N GLU A 16 3.01 -6.21 9.62
CA GLU A 16 2.61 -7.54 10.05
C GLU A 16 1.99 -8.34 8.89
N TRP A 17 2.05 -9.66 8.99
CA TRP A 17 1.36 -10.59 8.11
C TRP A 17 0.05 -11.02 8.78
N LEU A 18 -1.07 -10.87 8.10
CA LEU A 18 -2.40 -11.26 8.59
C LEU A 18 -2.79 -12.66 8.10
N SER A 19 -2.32 -13.03 6.91
CA SER A 19 -2.44 -14.35 6.29
C SER A 19 -1.32 -14.53 5.24
N GLU A 20 -1.29 -15.65 4.53
CA GLU A 20 -0.32 -15.87 3.43
C GLU A 20 -0.50 -14.89 2.26
N ASP A 21 -1.72 -14.41 2.04
CA ASP A 21 -2.11 -13.53 0.94
C ASP A 21 -2.45 -12.10 1.39
N THR A 22 -2.26 -11.77 2.68
CA THR A 22 -2.59 -10.46 3.25
C THR A 22 -1.52 -9.95 4.21
N PHE A 23 -1.06 -8.72 4.01
CA PHE A 23 -0.15 -8.06 4.94
C PHE A 23 -0.46 -6.58 5.10
N LEU A 24 -0.10 -6.04 6.26
CA LEU A 24 -0.18 -4.61 6.55
C LEU A 24 1.14 -3.94 6.14
N CYS A 25 1.05 -2.84 5.40
CA CYS A 25 2.18 -2.13 4.83
C CYS A 25 2.15 -0.65 5.22
N HIS A 26 3.30 -0.12 5.63
CA HIS A 26 3.51 1.30 5.88
C HIS A 26 4.48 1.87 4.84
N ASN A 27 3.97 2.81 4.04
CA ASN A 27 4.70 3.47 2.97
C ASN A 27 4.94 4.94 3.28
N ILE A 28 6.18 5.39 3.18
CA ILE A 28 6.52 6.81 3.16
C ILE A 28 6.53 7.29 1.71
N ILE A 29 5.82 8.37 1.42
CA ILE A 29 5.69 8.97 0.09
C ILE A 29 6.71 10.11 -0.02
N LYS A 30 7.39 10.19 -1.16
CA LYS A 30 8.34 11.29 -1.41
C LYS A 30 7.65 12.64 -1.27
N ARG A 31 8.31 13.55 -0.55
CA ARG A 31 7.78 14.88 -0.29
C ARG A 31 7.72 15.70 -1.57
N VAL A 32 6.54 16.27 -1.84
CA VAL A 32 6.35 17.30 -2.87
C VAL A 32 6.17 18.64 -2.18
N TRP A 33 7.19 19.49 -2.23
CA TRP A 33 7.13 20.84 -1.67
C TRP A 33 6.04 21.66 -2.38
N PRO A 34 5.23 22.47 -1.67
CA PRO A 34 5.39 22.92 -0.28
C PRO A 34 4.75 22.03 0.80
N ALA A 35 4.08 20.95 0.44
CA ALA A 35 3.38 20.11 1.40
C ALA A 35 4.33 19.37 2.35
N SER A 36 3.80 18.98 3.51
CA SER A 36 4.44 18.04 4.44
C SER A 36 4.63 16.67 3.77
N GLN A 37 5.60 15.90 4.25
CA GLN A 37 5.76 14.51 3.84
C GLN A 37 4.48 13.73 4.22
N ARG A 38 4.08 12.80 3.34
CA ARG A 38 2.91 11.94 3.56
C ARG A 38 3.35 10.51 3.73
N ASP A 39 2.56 9.76 4.45
CA ASP A 39 2.64 8.30 4.53
C ASP A 39 1.27 7.66 4.25
N ALA A 40 1.28 6.35 4.09
CA ALA A 40 0.08 5.54 3.94
C ALA A 40 0.26 4.23 4.68
N LEU A 41 -0.70 3.92 5.57
CA LEU A 41 -0.82 2.63 6.24
C LEU A 41 -2.06 1.92 5.68
N PHE A 42 -1.86 0.76 5.05
CA PHE A 42 -2.94 0.00 4.43
C PHE A 42 -2.63 -1.49 4.51
N TRP A 43 -3.68 -2.32 4.59
CA TRP A 43 -3.50 -3.74 4.30
C TRP A 43 -3.56 -3.94 2.79
N THR A 44 -2.77 -4.87 2.30
CA THR A 44 -2.81 -5.34 0.92
C THR A 44 -3.23 -6.79 0.90
N HIS A 45 -4.12 -7.14 -0.02
CA HIS A 45 -4.65 -8.50 -0.16
C HIS A 45 -4.68 -8.88 -1.63
N ILE A 46 -4.11 -10.03 -1.97
CA ILE A 46 -4.17 -10.60 -3.32
C ILE A 46 -5.18 -11.73 -3.38
N ARG A 47 -6.02 -11.74 -4.42
CA ARG A 47 -6.98 -12.83 -4.67
C ARG A 47 -7.02 -13.28 -6.10
N HIS A 48 -7.08 -14.59 -6.24
CA HIS A 48 -7.50 -15.27 -7.46
C HIS A 48 -9.02 -15.42 -7.44
N VAL A 49 -9.67 -15.03 -8.53
CA VAL A 49 -11.11 -15.20 -8.73
C VAL A 49 -11.26 -16.03 -10.00
N GLN A 50 -11.77 -17.25 -9.83
CA GLN A 50 -11.98 -18.14 -10.97
C GLN A 50 -13.13 -17.63 -11.84
N GLY A 51 -13.02 -17.83 -13.16
CA GLY A 51 -14.15 -17.62 -14.07
C GLY A 51 -15.32 -18.52 -13.71
N ASP A 52 -16.56 -18.07 -13.96
CA ASP A 52 -17.75 -18.86 -13.66
C ASP A 52 -17.93 -20.02 -14.66
N THR A 53 -17.23 -19.95 -15.80
CA THR A 53 -17.25 -20.95 -16.87
C THR A 53 -15.84 -21.23 -17.41
N ASP A 54 -15.65 -22.36 -18.08
CA ASP A 54 -14.38 -22.73 -18.73
C ASP A 54 -13.97 -21.76 -19.88
N GLU A 55 -14.90 -20.92 -20.34
CA GLU A 55 -14.69 -19.92 -21.39
C GLU A 55 -14.28 -18.55 -20.81
N GLU A 56 -14.50 -18.33 -19.52
CA GLU A 56 -14.16 -17.09 -18.83
C GLU A 56 -12.73 -17.15 -18.28
N PRO A 57 -11.93 -16.08 -18.45
CA PRO A 57 -10.60 -16.05 -17.88
C PRO A 57 -10.66 -15.83 -16.37
N ASP A 58 -9.76 -16.51 -15.65
CA ASP A 58 -9.52 -16.20 -14.26
C ASP A 58 -9.00 -14.76 -14.08
N LEU A 59 -9.34 -14.15 -12.95
CA LEU A 59 -8.95 -12.80 -12.58
C LEU A 59 -8.03 -12.82 -11.36
N TRP A 60 -7.05 -11.91 -11.36
CA TRP A 60 -6.24 -11.60 -10.19
C TRP A 60 -6.49 -10.15 -9.77
N ILE A 61 -6.81 -9.96 -8.50
CA ILE A 61 -7.03 -8.64 -7.91
C ILE A 61 -6.10 -8.43 -6.71
N VAL A 62 -5.55 -7.22 -6.62
CA VAL A 62 -4.86 -6.75 -5.42
C VAL A 62 -5.61 -5.53 -4.89
N VAL A 63 -6.04 -5.60 -3.64
CA VAL A 63 -6.71 -4.49 -2.95
C VAL A 63 -5.77 -3.91 -1.92
N ASN A 64 -5.59 -2.58 -1.96
CA ASN A 64 -4.92 -1.82 -0.91
C ASN A 64 -5.98 -0.97 -0.21
N TYR A 65 -6.21 -1.23 1.07
CA TYR A 65 -7.24 -0.53 1.85
C TYR A 65 -6.63 0.07 3.11
N SER A 66 -6.81 1.39 3.29
CA SER A 66 -6.27 2.12 4.43
C SER A 66 -6.73 1.54 5.75
N SER A 67 -5.81 1.43 6.70
CA SER A 67 -6.08 0.88 8.03
C SER A 67 -5.34 1.68 9.11
N SER A 68 -5.66 1.41 10.36
CA SER A 68 -4.95 1.91 11.54
C SER A 68 -4.26 0.76 12.27
N HIS A 69 -3.16 1.05 12.97
CA HIS A 69 -2.42 0.03 13.72
C HIS A 69 -1.66 0.67 14.89
N GLU A 70 -1.72 0.07 16.08
CA GLU A 70 -1.19 0.66 17.32
C GLU A 70 0.31 0.97 17.27
N LYS A 71 1.10 0.12 16.60
CA LYS A 71 2.55 0.33 16.42
C LYS A 71 2.89 1.50 15.49
N ILE A 72 1.94 1.98 14.68
CA ILE A 72 2.13 3.05 13.71
C ILE A 72 1.07 4.13 13.98
N PRO A 73 1.27 4.97 15.01
CA PRO A 73 0.31 6.02 15.37
C PRO A 73 0.29 7.12 14.32
N VAL A 74 -0.86 7.80 14.21
CA VAL A 74 -1.01 8.95 13.32
C VAL A 74 -0.07 10.06 13.75
N SER A 75 0.82 10.47 12.85
CA SER A 75 1.66 11.65 13.04
C SER A 75 0.89 12.88 12.55
N TYR A 76 0.63 13.82 13.47
CA TYR A 76 0.09 15.12 13.12
C TYR A 76 1.25 16.04 12.77
N ALA A 77 1.32 16.50 11.51
CA ALA A 77 2.31 17.50 11.12
C ALA A 77 1.97 18.84 11.83
N THR A 78 2.81 19.23 12.80
CA THR A 78 2.84 20.59 13.39
C THR A 78 3.52 21.58 12.46
#